data_AF-A0A9E5TQI1-F1
#
_entry.id   AF-A0A9E5TQI1-F1
#
_cell.length_a   1.000
_cell.length_b   1.000
_cell.length_c   1.000
_cell.angle_alpha   90.00
_cell.angle_beta   90.00
_cell.angle_gamma   90.00
#
_symmetry.space_group_name_H-M   'P 1'
#
loop_
_entity.id
_entity.type
_entity.pdbx_description
1 polymer ?
#
loop_
_entity_poly.entity_id
_entity_poly.type
_entity_poly.pdbx_seq_one_letter_code
_entity_poly.pdbx_strand_id
1 'polypeptide(L)' 'MINRAYYAVFYAILALFLHGDIRAKTSKHSGVITVFDRDFVPTGKIGKHYSKILHRMFDARQQSDYKGPVEFSIGMLKTM' A
#
# COMPACT_ATOMS: atom_id res chain seq x y z
N MET A 1 3.21 -12.11 7.71
CA MET A 1 4.45 -11.36 7.46
C MET A 1 4.23 -10.09 6.63
N ILE A 2 3.50 -10.14 5.52
CA ILE A 2 3.26 -9.00 4.61
C ILE A 2 2.59 -7.81 5.32
N ASN A 3 1.55 -8.06 6.12
CA ASN A 3 0.86 -7.02 6.90
C ASN A 3 1.84 -6.22 7.79
N ARG A 4 2.67 -6.89 8.59
CA ARG A 4 3.65 -6.24 9.47
C ARG A 4 4.70 -5.45 8.70
N ALA A 5 5.22 -6.01 7.59
CA ALA A 5 6.17 -5.32 6.74
C ALA A 5 5.57 -4.04 6.11
N TYR A 6 4.32 -4.12 5.64
CA TYR A 6 3.60 -2.95 5.13
C TYR A 6 3.44 -1.88 6.22
N TYR A 7 3.02 -2.24 7.42
CA TYR A 7 2.86 -1.27 8.50
C TYR A 7 4.18 -0.62 8.92
N ALA A 8 5.29 -1.35 8.93
CA ALA A 8 6.61 -0.76 9.18
C ALA A 8 6.95 0.34 8.16
N VAL A 9 6.74 0.08 6.87
CA VAL A 9 6.94 1.09 5.81
C VAL A 9 5.95 2.24 5.92
N PHE A 10 4.69 1.95 6.22
CA PHE A 10 3.65 2.97 6.42
C PHE A 10 4.02 3.95 7.53
N TYR A 11 4.49 3.46 8.68
CA TYR A 11 4.94 4.34 9.77
C TYR A 11 6.22 5.11 9.43
N ALA A 12 7.15 4.52 8.67
CA ALA A 12 8.31 5.24 8.18
C ALA A 12 7.93 6.42 7.27
N ILE A 13 6.89 6.26 6.43
CA ILE A 13 6.37 7.34 5.59
C ILE A 13 5.71 8.44 6.44
N LEU A 14 4.94 8.07 7.48
CA LEU A 14 4.37 9.07 8.39
C LEU A 14 5.47 9.86 9.12
N ALA A 15 6.54 9.19 9.56
CA ALA A 15 7.68 9.86 10.17
C ALA A 15 8.40 10.77 9.17
N LEU A 16 8.53 10.35 7.91
CA LEU A 16 9.07 11.16 6.83
C LEU A 16 8.21 12.41 6.56
N PHE A 17 6.88 12.30 6.65
CA PHE A 17 5.98 13.46 6.53
C PHE A 17 6.22 14.46 7.65
N LEU A 18 6.36 14.00 8.89
CA LEU A 18 6.70 14.86 10.03
C LEU A 18 8.06 15.54 9.83
N HIS A 19 9.06 14.80 9.38
CA HIS A 19 10.39 15.35 9.10
C HIS A 19 10.38 16.37 7.95
N GLY A 20 9.50 16.19 6.96
CA GLY A 20 9.35 17.08 5.82
C GLY A 20 8.34 18.22 5.99
N ASP A 21 7.77 18.39 7.19
CA ASP A 21 6.64 19.31 7.47
C ASP A 21 5.44 19.14 6.51
N ILE A 22 5.22 17.92 6.03
CA ILE A 22 4.07 17.57 5.18
C ILE A 22 2.89 17.16 6.06
N ARG A 23 1.83 17.98 6.05
CA ARG A 23 0.57 17.63 6.72
C ARG A 23 -0.31 16.77 5.81
N ALA A 24 -0.23 15.45 5.98
CA ALA A 24 -1.18 14.53 5.35
C ALA A 24 -2.59 14.77 5.91
N LYS A 25 -3.51 15.32 5.10
CA LYS A 25 -4.91 15.55 5.47
C LYS A 25 -5.76 14.27 5.45
N THR A 26 -5.16 13.12 5.69
CA THR A 26 -5.79 11.81 5.54
C THR A 26 -5.09 10.75 6.39
N SER A 27 -5.90 9.90 7.02
CA SER A 27 -5.45 8.68 7.70
C SER A 27 -5.63 7.43 6.85
N LYS A 28 -6.19 7.56 5.63
CA LYS A 28 -6.38 6.44 4.70
C LYS A 28 -5.04 6.04 4.10
N HIS A 29 -4.77 4.74 4.05
CA HIS A 29 -3.55 4.18 3.45
C HIS A 29 -3.30 4.69 2.03
N SER A 30 -4.30 4.62 1.15
CA SER A 30 -4.21 5.14 -0.21
C SER A 30 -3.91 6.64 -0.24
N GLY A 31 -4.50 7.42 0.67
CA GLY A 31 -4.24 8.85 0.78
C GLY A 31 -2.80 9.17 1.21
N VAL A 32 -2.23 8.40 2.14
CA VAL A 32 -0.82 8.53 2.53
C VAL A 32 0.10 8.20 1.35
N ILE A 33 -0.22 7.16 0.57
CA ILE A 33 0.54 6.81 -0.65
C ILE A 33 0.47 7.94 -1.68
N THR A 34 -0.71 8.53 -1.92
CA THR A 34 -0.85 9.69 -2.81
C THR A 34 -0.01 10.87 -2.38
N VAL A 35 0.02 11.20 -1.08
CA VAL A 35 0.84 12.30 -0.55
C VAL A 35 2.33 12.01 -0.75
N PHE A 36 2.77 10.77 -0.49
CA PHE A 36 4.15 10.35 -0.71
C PHE A 36 4.57 10.50 -2.18
N ASP A 37 3.73 10.02 -3.09
CA ASP A 37 3.98 10.10 -4.53
C ASP A 37 4.02 11.54 -5.05
N ARG A 38 3.19 12.42 -4.48
CA ARG A 38 3.13 13.83 -4.87
C ARG A 38 4.31 14.64 -4.32
N ASP A 39 4.65 14.47 -3.05
CA ASP A 39 5.52 15.41 -2.34
C ASP A 39 6.99 14.94 -2.26
N PHE A 40 7.26 13.64 -2.38
CA PHE A 40 8.62 13.10 -2.21
C PHE A 40 9.22 12.56 -3.50
N VAL A 41 8.44 11.86 -4.33
CA VAL A 41 8.97 11.27 -5.58
C VAL A 41 9.48 12.34 -6.57
N PRO A 42 8.79 13.47 -6.81
CA PRO A 42 9.27 14.48 -7.76
C PRO A 42 10.53 15.22 -7.29
N THR A 43 10.84 15.16 -6.00
CA THR A 43 12.05 15.81 -5.46
C THR A 43 13.35 15.14 -5.91
N GLY A 44 13.27 13.91 -6.42
CA GLY A 44 14.43 13.10 -6.79
C GLY A 44 15.25 12.57 -5.60
N LYS A 45 15.02 13.07 -4.38
CA LYS A 45 15.69 12.61 -3.15
C LYS A 45 15.30 11.18 -2.77
N ILE A 46 14.11 10.75 -3.19
CA ILE A 46 13.64 9.39 -3.08
C ILE A 46 13.43 8.83 -4.48
N GLY A 47 14.11 7.72 -4.77
CA GLY A 47 14.00 7.06 -6.07
C GLY A 47 12.57 6.57 -6.35
N LYS A 48 12.11 6.74 -7.60
CA LYS A 48 10.77 6.31 -8.07
C LYS A 48 10.47 4.83 -7.81
N HIS A 49 11.50 3.98 -7.69
CA HIS A 49 11.31 2.56 -7.38
C HIS A 49 10.72 2.34 -5.97
N TYR A 50 10.96 3.22 -5.00
CA TYR A 50 10.37 3.13 -3.66
C TYR A 50 8.85 3.34 -3.68
N SER A 51 8.35 4.25 -4.52
CA SER A 51 6.91 4.38 -4.77
C SER A 51 6.34 3.06 -5.33
N LYS A 52 6.98 2.48 -6.35
CA LYS A 52 6.54 1.18 -6.90
C LYS A 52 6.52 0.06 -5.86
N ILE A 53 7.51 0.01 -4.97
CA ILE A 53 7.57 -0.96 -3.86
C ILE A 53 6.42 -0.73 -2.90
N LEU A 54 6.16 0.53 -2.50
CA LEU A 54 5.07 0.88 -1.59
C LEU A 54 3.71 0.45 -2.12
N HIS A 55 3.41 0.74 -3.39
CA HIS A 55 2.18 0.28 -4.05
C HIS A 55 2.06 -1.24 -4.06
N ARG A 56 3.12 -1.96 -4.45
CA ARG A 56 3.13 -3.44 -4.43
C ARG A 56 2.90 -4.01 -3.04
N MET A 57 3.49 -3.40 -2.00
CA MET A 57 3.29 -3.84 -0.62
C MET A 57 1.85 -3.58 -0.14
N PHE A 58 1.25 -2.47 -0.55
CA PHE A 58 -0.15 -2.18 -0.27
C PHE A 58 -1.06 -3.24 -0.91
N ASP A 59 -0.87 -3.53 -2.21
CA ASP A 59 -1.63 -4.55 -2.93
C ASP A 59 -1.44 -5.94 -2.33
N ALA A 60 -0.18 -6.32 -2.04
CA ALA A 60 0.13 -7.62 -1.43
C ALA A 60 -0.51 -7.77 -0.06
N ARG A 61 -0.57 -6.69 0.74
CA ARG A 61 -1.30 -6.68 2.01
C ARG A 61 -2.79 -6.87 1.77
N GLN A 62 -3.40 -6.12 0.85
CA GLN A 62 -4.84 -6.25 0.59
C GLN A 62 -5.21 -7.66 0.14
N GLN A 63 -4.38 -8.28 -0.72
CA GLN A 63 -4.58 -9.66 -1.13
C GLN A 63 -4.43 -10.63 0.04
N SER A 64 -3.41 -10.46 0.88
CA SER A 64 -3.21 -11.32 2.05
C SER A 64 -4.30 -11.16 3.11
N ASP A 65 -4.84 -9.97 3.30
CA ASP A 65 -5.81 -9.66 4.37
C ASP A 65 -7.25 -9.94 3.93
N TYR A 66 -7.57 -9.85 2.62
CA TYR A 66 -8.96 -9.87 2.13
C TYR A 66 -9.25 -10.87 0.98
N LYS A 67 -8.26 -11.47 0.32
CA LYS A 67 -8.53 -12.63 -0.55
C LYS A 67 -8.49 -13.91 0.29
N GLY A 68 -9.64 -14.27 0.85
CA GLY A 68 -9.88 -15.60 1.40
C GLY A 68 -9.97 -16.68 0.30
N PRO A 69 -10.00 -17.98 0.66
CA PRO A 69 -10.11 -19.06 -0.32
C PRO A 69 -11.35 -18.86 -1.20
N VAL A 70 -11.20 -19.10 -2.50
CA VAL A 70 -12.30 -19.07 -3.46
C VAL A 70 -13.28 -20.17 -3.08
N GLU A 71 -14.46 -19.83 -2.57
CA GLU A 71 -15.56 -20.78 -2.46
C GLU A 71 -16.07 -21.11 -3.87
N PHE A 72 -15.71 -22.30 -4.36
CA PHE A 72 -16.34 -22.85 -5.55
C PHE A 72 -17.78 -23.22 -5.21
N SER A 73 -18.74 -22.47 -5.73
CA SER A 73 -20.13 -22.89 -5.72
C SER A 73 -20.31 -24.06 -6.69
N ILE A 74 -20.95 -25.13 -6.21
CA ILE A 74 -21.27 -26.39 -6.92
C ILE A 74 -21.98 -26.19 -8.28
N GLY A 75 -22.50 -24.99 -8.56
CA GLY A 75 -23.14 -24.64 -9.83
C GLY A 75 -22.22 -24.66 -11.07
N MET A 76 -20.88 -24.62 -10.92
CA MET A 76 -19.96 -24.65 -12.07
C MET A 76 -19.63 -26.06 -12.60
N LEU A 77 -20.02 -27.13 -11.91
CA LEU A 77 -19.70 -28.51 -12.34
C LEU A 77 -20.77 -29.15 -13.25
N LYS A 78 -21.86 -28.44 -13.57
CA LYS A 78 -23.00 -29.03 -14.31
C LYS A 78 -23.01 -28.78 -15.82
N THR A 79 -21.93 -28.23 -16.39
CA THR A 79 -21.87 -27.89 -17.82
C THR A 79 -20.58 -28.34 -18.53
N MET A 80 -19.95 -29.42 -18.05
CA MET A 80 -18.94 -30.16 -18.83
C MET A 80 -19.46 -31.55 -19.19
#